data_AF-A0A0G1HK21-F1
#
_entry.id   AF-A0A0G1HK21-F1
#
_cell.length_a   1.000
_cell.length_b   1.000
_cell.length_c   1.000
_cell.angle_alpha   90.00
_cell.angle_beta   90.00
_cell.angle_gamma   90.00
#
_symmetry.space_group_name_H-M   'P 1'
#
loop_
_entity.id
_entity.type
_entity.pdbx_description
1 polymer ?
#
loop_
_entity_poly.entity_id
_entity_poly.type
_entity_poly.pdbx_seq_one_letter_code
_entity_poly.pdbx_strand_id
1 'polypeptide(L)'
;MPKTSIESLYQSHPELIRFQTEIGRPTKLGEALTIVGHPFAEPVDNQSLLRIALEQGLPLSDVETAERVIATTGFTTRYLSHRPEQSSSPENIVDRTTTIGAILLKETMKAKGWEDIDVFIDTSAFLPDTVNQGVLEKAGLSPDQVYTRSYRYACAGAVSAFIDCLSDPAMQNARIVIAALEPLSHLCAPEHFSQLETIAIPSIFGDAHTLLAFTPNHFHLENKQVLVQPDGGVIKVKTLYNFQETFSEPDTIPDHYRFANNGEG
;
A
#
# COMPACT_ATOMS: atom_id res chain seq x y z
N MET A 1 -10.01 -27.12 -0.85
CA MET A 1 -10.84 -26.25 0.01
C MET A 1 -11.83 -25.52 -0.89
N PRO A 2 -13.05 -25.15 -0.44
CA PRO A 2 -13.94 -24.33 -1.24
C PRO A 2 -13.25 -22.99 -1.54
N LYS A 3 -13.27 -22.52 -2.79
CA LYS A 3 -12.78 -21.16 -3.12
C LYS A 3 -13.65 -20.17 -2.35
N THR A 4 -13.07 -19.42 -1.41
CA THR A 4 -13.76 -18.34 -0.67
C THR A 4 -14.40 -17.41 -1.69
N SER A 5 -15.70 -17.09 -1.58
CA SER A 5 -16.34 -16.17 -2.53
C SER A 5 -16.07 -14.71 -2.15
N ILE A 6 -16.18 -13.76 -3.10
CA ILE A 6 -16.05 -12.34 -2.77
C ILE A 6 -17.15 -11.92 -1.78
N GLU A 7 -18.36 -12.45 -1.93
CA GLU A 7 -19.50 -12.16 -1.05
C GLU A 7 -19.22 -12.57 0.40
N SER A 8 -18.54 -13.71 0.62
CA SER A 8 -18.16 -14.13 1.97
C SER A 8 -17.15 -13.17 2.64
N LEU A 9 -16.28 -12.50 1.86
CA LEU A 9 -15.37 -11.48 2.39
C LEU A 9 -16.13 -10.24 2.86
N TYR A 10 -17.11 -9.78 2.07
CA TYR A 10 -17.99 -8.69 2.46
C TYR A 10 -18.87 -9.03 3.67
N GLN A 11 -19.28 -10.30 3.84
CA GLN A 11 -20.02 -10.73 5.04
C GLN A 11 -19.15 -10.70 6.31
N SER A 12 -17.85 -10.98 6.20
CA SER A 12 -16.92 -10.86 7.34
C SER A 12 -16.60 -9.42 7.73
N HIS A 13 -16.77 -8.48 6.80
CA HIS A 13 -16.59 -7.03 7.01
C HIS A 13 -17.74 -6.23 6.38
N PRO A 14 -18.91 -6.17 7.05
CA PRO A 14 -20.10 -5.53 6.49
C PRO A 14 -19.91 -4.05 6.14
N GLU A 15 -18.99 -3.35 6.80
CA GLU A 15 -18.61 -1.97 6.50
C GLU A 15 -18.00 -1.81 5.10
N LEU A 16 -17.46 -2.88 4.51
CA LEU A 16 -16.90 -2.86 3.17
C LEU A 16 -17.98 -3.02 2.08
N ILE A 17 -19.19 -3.51 2.41
CA ILE A 17 -20.27 -3.74 1.44
C ILE A 17 -20.59 -2.47 0.63
N ARG A 18 -20.57 -1.31 1.28
CA ARG A 18 -20.84 -0.03 0.60
C ARG A 18 -19.90 0.24 -0.57
N PHE A 19 -18.67 -0.28 -0.52
CA PHE A 19 -17.65 -0.10 -1.55
C PHE A 19 -17.72 -1.15 -2.66
N GLN A 20 -18.57 -2.16 -2.55
CA GLN A 20 -18.66 -3.27 -3.50
C GLN A 20 -18.90 -2.80 -4.94
N THR A 21 -19.68 -1.74 -5.11
CA THR A 21 -20.00 -1.15 -6.42
C THR A 21 -19.06 -0.01 -6.82
N GLU A 22 -18.15 0.39 -5.95
CA GLU A 22 -17.24 1.53 -6.15
C GLU A 22 -15.87 1.13 -6.69
N ILE A 23 -15.51 -0.16 -6.59
CA ILE A 23 -14.29 -0.68 -7.24
C ILE A 23 -14.41 -0.39 -8.74
N GLY A 24 -13.63 0.57 -9.19
CA GLY A 24 -13.63 1.03 -10.58
C GLY A 24 -13.25 -0.10 -11.55
N ARG A 25 -13.43 0.17 -12.84
CA ARG A 25 -12.96 -0.79 -13.86
C ARG A 25 -11.45 -0.96 -13.73
N PRO A 26 -10.94 -2.21 -13.75
CA PRO A 26 -9.51 -2.48 -13.81
C PRO A 26 -8.85 -1.68 -14.94
N THR A 27 -7.75 -1.01 -14.63
CA THR A 27 -6.92 -0.36 -15.65
C THR A 27 -6.08 -1.45 -16.31
N LYS A 28 -6.18 -1.60 -17.63
CA LYS A 28 -5.43 -2.59 -18.40
C LYS A 28 -4.48 -1.90 -19.37
N LEU A 29 -3.23 -2.32 -19.37
CA LEU A 29 -2.26 -1.96 -20.41
C LEU A 29 -1.97 -3.21 -21.26
N GLY A 30 -2.88 -3.47 -22.20
CA GLY A 30 -2.87 -4.69 -23.00
C GLY A 30 -2.90 -5.95 -22.13
N GLU A 31 -2.10 -6.95 -22.51
CA GLU A 31 -1.90 -8.18 -21.72
C GLU A 31 -0.82 -8.02 -20.64
N ALA A 32 0.05 -7.01 -20.78
CA ALA A 32 1.24 -6.85 -19.96
C ALA A 32 0.91 -6.62 -18.48
N LEU A 33 -0.09 -5.78 -18.21
CA LEU A 33 -0.28 -5.20 -16.89
C LEU A 33 -1.75 -4.87 -16.62
N THR A 34 -2.20 -5.19 -15.42
CA THR A 34 -3.52 -4.81 -14.89
C THR A 34 -3.33 -4.14 -13.52
N ILE A 35 -4.05 -3.04 -13.29
CA ILE A 35 -4.13 -2.37 -11.99
C ILE A 35 -5.58 -2.37 -11.53
N VAL A 36 -5.79 -2.80 -10.28
CA VAL A 36 -7.07 -2.66 -9.58
C VAL A 36 -6.79 -1.97 -8.26
N GLY A 37 -7.53 -0.91 -7.97
CA GLY A 37 -7.35 -0.19 -6.72
C GLY A 37 -8.60 0.55 -6.30
N HIS A 38 -8.70 0.79 -5.00
CA HIS A 38 -9.77 1.53 -4.37
C HIS A 38 -9.33 1.98 -2.98
N PRO A 39 -9.73 3.16 -2.49
CA PRO A 39 -9.36 3.63 -1.15
C PRO A 39 -10.03 2.85 0.00
N PHE A 40 -11.23 2.28 -0.22
CA PHE A 40 -12.05 1.63 0.83
C PHE A 40 -12.21 2.51 2.08
N ALA A 41 -12.40 3.81 1.87
CA ALA A 41 -12.35 4.82 2.90
C ALA A 41 -13.24 6.01 2.51
N GLU A 42 -13.62 6.83 3.48
CA GLU A 42 -14.49 7.98 3.23
C GLU A 42 -13.70 9.18 2.70
N PRO A 43 -14.22 9.90 1.70
CA PRO A 43 -13.56 11.11 1.21
C PRO A 43 -13.63 12.23 2.26
N VAL A 44 -12.49 12.90 2.47
CA VAL A 44 -12.31 14.05 3.36
C VAL A 44 -11.66 15.17 2.56
N ASP A 45 -12.44 16.22 2.29
CA ASP A 45 -11.95 17.43 1.64
C ASP A 45 -11.22 18.36 2.63
N ASN A 46 -10.58 19.42 2.12
CA ASN A 46 -9.80 20.36 2.94
C ASN A 46 -10.63 20.97 4.08
N GLN A 47 -11.90 21.30 3.82
CA GLN A 47 -12.77 21.93 4.81
C GLN A 47 -13.21 20.93 5.90
N SER A 48 -13.49 19.69 5.52
CA SER A 48 -13.79 18.62 6.47
C SER A 48 -12.56 18.26 7.30
N LEU A 49 -11.35 18.29 6.72
CA LEU A 49 -10.11 18.08 7.45
C LEU A 49 -9.88 19.19 8.48
N LEU A 50 -10.09 20.45 8.11
CA LEU A 50 -10.01 21.59 9.02
C LEU A 50 -11.05 21.51 10.14
N ARG A 51 -12.27 21.06 9.83
CA ARG A 51 -13.30 20.81 10.84
C ARG A 51 -12.86 19.73 11.84
N ILE A 52 -12.30 18.62 11.35
CA ILE A 52 -11.73 17.58 12.23
C ILE A 52 -10.63 18.19 13.10
N ALA A 53 -9.73 19.02 12.54
CA ALA A 53 -8.69 19.69 13.30
C ALA A 53 -9.24 20.55 14.46
N LEU A 54 -10.29 21.32 14.20
CA LEU A 54 -10.99 22.09 15.22
C LEU A 54 -11.64 21.20 16.30
N GLU A 55 -12.26 20.10 15.89
CA GLU A 55 -12.84 19.10 16.81
C GLU A 55 -11.78 18.44 17.70
N GLN A 56 -10.55 18.28 17.18
CA GLN A 56 -9.41 17.75 17.92
C GLN A 56 -8.65 18.81 18.75
N GLY A 57 -9.06 20.08 18.69
CA GLY A 57 -8.52 21.13 19.56
C GLY A 57 -7.55 22.12 18.90
N LEU A 58 -7.50 22.20 17.57
CA LEU A 58 -6.76 23.26 16.87
C LEU A 58 -7.24 24.65 17.35
N PRO A 59 -6.33 25.56 17.78
CA PRO A 59 -6.71 26.89 18.21
C PRO A 59 -7.38 27.71 17.08
N LEU A 60 -8.43 28.48 17.43
CA LEU A 60 -9.10 29.36 16.46
C LEU A 60 -8.15 30.41 15.86
N SER A 61 -7.09 30.80 16.57
CA SER A 61 -6.04 31.70 16.08
C SER A 61 -5.26 31.12 14.90
N ASP A 62 -5.26 29.79 14.76
CA ASP A 62 -4.36 29.07 13.87
C ASP A 62 -5.06 28.62 12.58
N VAL A 63 -6.39 28.79 12.50
CA VAL A 63 -7.26 28.32 11.41
C VAL A 63 -6.80 28.78 10.03
N GLU A 64 -6.51 30.07 9.85
CA GLU A 64 -6.09 30.62 8.55
C GLU A 64 -4.72 30.04 8.12
N THR A 65 -3.84 29.77 9.08
CA THR A 65 -2.54 29.14 8.80
C THR A 65 -2.71 27.66 8.50
N ALA A 66 -3.52 26.94 9.26
CA ALA A 66 -3.83 25.53 9.01
C ALA A 66 -4.46 25.34 7.63
N GLU A 67 -5.42 26.18 7.25
CA GLU A 67 -6.06 26.15 5.92
C GLU A 67 -5.02 26.31 4.81
N ARG A 68 -4.07 27.25 4.96
CA ARG A 68 -2.96 27.44 4.00
C ARG A 68 -2.03 26.23 3.95
N VAL A 69 -1.67 25.64 5.08
CA VAL A 69 -0.82 24.43 5.12
C VAL A 69 -1.52 23.27 4.42
N ILE A 70 -2.79 23.01 4.74
CA ILE A 70 -3.62 21.97 4.10
C ILE A 70 -3.68 22.18 2.58
N ALA A 71 -3.91 23.43 2.14
CA ALA A 71 -4.00 23.75 0.71
C ALA A 71 -2.65 23.61 -0.02
N THR A 72 -1.53 23.92 0.65
CA THR A 72 -0.19 23.88 0.05
C THR A 72 0.27 22.46 -0.29
N THR A 73 -0.34 21.43 0.32
CA THR A 73 -0.03 20.04 -0.07
C THR A 73 -0.49 19.69 -1.48
N GLY A 74 -1.37 20.50 -2.09
CA GLY A 74 -1.91 20.28 -3.43
C GLY A 74 -3.02 19.22 -3.51
N PHE A 75 -3.29 18.51 -2.41
CA PHE A 75 -4.41 17.57 -2.34
C PHE A 75 -5.72 18.31 -2.02
N THR A 76 -6.78 18.00 -2.76
CA THR A 76 -8.14 18.50 -2.49
C THR A 76 -8.96 17.55 -1.64
N THR A 77 -8.66 16.26 -1.71
CA THR A 77 -9.38 15.17 -1.04
C THR A 77 -8.38 14.11 -0.60
N ARG A 78 -8.56 13.59 0.62
CA ARG A 78 -7.92 12.36 1.09
C ARG A 78 -9.01 11.36 1.45
N TYR A 79 -8.67 10.08 1.54
CA TYR A 79 -9.62 9.07 1.96
C TYR A 79 -9.22 8.54 3.33
N LEU A 80 -10.11 8.59 4.32
CA LEU A 80 -9.82 8.14 5.68
C LEU A 80 -10.84 7.05 6.08
N SER A 81 -10.37 5.81 6.28
CA SER A 81 -11.18 4.74 6.89
C SER A 81 -11.19 4.84 8.41
N HIS A 82 -10.22 5.56 8.97
CA HIS A 82 -10.10 5.83 10.39
C HIS A 82 -10.07 7.34 10.66
N ARG A 83 -10.85 7.77 11.65
CA ARG A 83 -10.83 9.13 12.17
C ARG A 83 -10.13 9.17 13.54
N PRO A 84 -9.49 10.29 13.91
CA PRO A 84 -8.71 10.41 15.15
C PRO A 84 -9.50 10.09 16.43
N GLU A 85 -10.82 10.27 16.43
CA GLU A 85 -11.70 9.93 17.55
C GLU A 85 -12.01 8.43 17.68
N GLN A 86 -11.64 7.62 16.68
CA GLN A 86 -11.87 6.18 16.67
C GLN A 86 -10.64 5.47 17.22
N SER A 87 -10.81 4.44 18.02
CA SER A 87 -9.72 3.52 18.37
C SER A 87 -9.87 2.23 17.57
N SER A 88 -8.81 1.75 16.94
CA SER A 88 -8.78 0.43 16.29
C SER A 88 -7.56 -0.34 16.79
N SER A 89 -7.75 -1.62 17.13
CA SER A 89 -6.63 -2.46 17.51
C SER A 89 -5.78 -2.78 16.27
N PRO A 90 -4.45 -2.96 16.42
CA PRO A 90 -3.58 -3.37 15.30
C PRO A 90 -4.08 -4.63 14.59
N GLU A 91 -4.64 -5.60 15.32
CA GLU A 91 -5.18 -6.84 14.77
C GLU A 91 -6.37 -6.57 13.84
N ASN A 92 -7.27 -5.66 14.22
CA ASN A 92 -8.41 -5.28 13.37
C ASN A 92 -7.95 -4.56 12.09
N ILE A 93 -6.89 -3.75 12.17
CA ILE A 93 -6.30 -3.06 11.01
C ILE A 93 -5.74 -4.08 10.02
N VAL A 94 -4.98 -5.06 10.52
CA VAL A 94 -4.41 -6.14 9.70
C VAL A 94 -5.51 -7.01 9.09
N ASP A 95 -6.49 -7.43 9.88
CA ASP A 95 -7.60 -8.26 9.40
C ASP A 95 -8.42 -7.55 8.32
N ARG A 96 -8.79 -6.28 8.56
CA ARG A 96 -9.49 -5.45 7.57
C ARG A 96 -8.67 -5.27 6.30
N THR A 97 -7.38 -4.97 6.43
CA THR A 97 -6.50 -4.72 5.28
C THR A 97 -6.29 -5.99 4.45
N THR A 98 -6.13 -7.14 5.10
CA THR A 98 -6.01 -8.43 4.40
C THR A 98 -7.32 -8.82 3.71
N THR A 99 -8.48 -8.51 4.30
CA THR A 99 -9.77 -8.67 3.62
C THR A 99 -9.88 -7.78 2.37
N ILE A 100 -9.50 -6.51 2.47
CA ILE A 100 -9.46 -5.58 1.32
C ILE A 100 -8.51 -6.11 0.23
N GLY A 101 -7.30 -6.52 0.62
CA GLY A 101 -6.33 -7.11 -0.29
C GLY A 101 -6.87 -8.35 -0.99
N ALA A 102 -7.60 -9.22 -0.29
CA ALA A 102 -8.22 -10.41 -0.88
C ALA A 102 -9.34 -10.08 -1.88
N ILE A 103 -10.17 -9.07 -1.59
CA ILE A 103 -11.18 -8.56 -2.53
C ILE A 103 -10.50 -8.06 -3.82
N LEU A 104 -9.50 -7.19 -3.67
CA LEU A 104 -8.76 -6.64 -4.80
C LEU A 104 -8.00 -7.73 -5.57
N LEU A 105 -7.46 -8.73 -4.90
CA LEU A 105 -6.73 -9.83 -5.53
C LEU A 105 -7.66 -10.65 -6.42
N LYS A 106 -8.86 -10.98 -5.93
CA LYS A 106 -9.85 -11.70 -6.74
C LYS A 106 -10.30 -10.89 -7.96
N GLU A 107 -10.58 -9.60 -7.81
CA GLU A 107 -10.93 -8.76 -8.97
C GLU A 107 -9.75 -8.61 -9.94
N THR A 108 -8.51 -8.54 -9.44
CA THR A 108 -7.30 -8.50 -10.26
C THR A 108 -7.10 -9.78 -11.06
N MET A 109 -7.22 -10.95 -10.41
CA MET A 109 -7.11 -12.26 -11.05
C MET A 109 -8.21 -12.46 -12.10
N LYS A 110 -9.46 -12.13 -11.76
CA LYS A 110 -10.60 -12.13 -12.69
C LYS A 110 -10.35 -11.22 -13.89
N ALA A 111 -9.79 -10.03 -13.68
CA ALA A 111 -9.47 -9.11 -14.76
C ALA A 111 -8.35 -9.62 -15.69
N LYS A 112 -7.39 -10.38 -15.15
CA LYS A 112 -6.33 -11.06 -15.92
C LYS A 112 -6.77 -12.39 -16.53
N GLY A 113 -7.89 -12.95 -16.10
CA GLY A 113 -8.27 -14.33 -16.45
C GLY A 113 -7.36 -15.38 -15.80
N TRP A 114 -6.80 -15.06 -14.64
CA TRP A 114 -5.93 -15.96 -13.87
C TRP A 114 -6.73 -16.73 -12.84
N GLU A 115 -6.49 -18.04 -12.76
CA GLU A 115 -7.07 -18.90 -11.71
C GLU A 115 -6.19 -18.99 -10.46
N ASP A 116 -4.91 -18.64 -10.61
CA ASP A 116 -3.89 -18.68 -9.56
C ASP A 116 -2.77 -17.68 -9.88
N ILE A 117 -1.84 -17.47 -8.94
CA ILE A 117 -0.66 -16.61 -9.07
C ILE A 117 0.59 -17.35 -8.58
N ASP A 118 1.76 -16.94 -9.04
CA ASP A 118 3.03 -17.56 -8.65
C ASP A 118 3.74 -16.74 -7.57
N VAL A 119 3.52 -15.42 -7.56
CA VAL A 119 4.18 -14.48 -6.65
C VAL A 119 3.18 -13.44 -6.13
N PHE A 120 3.18 -13.22 -4.81
CA PHE A 120 2.45 -12.13 -4.16
C PHE A 120 3.39 -11.30 -3.29
N ILE A 121 3.43 -9.99 -3.53
CA ILE A 121 4.33 -9.09 -2.83
C ILE A 121 3.53 -7.98 -2.17
N ASP A 122 3.60 -7.87 -0.85
CA ASP A 122 3.06 -6.73 -0.12
C ASP A 122 4.12 -5.63 0.06
N THR A 123 3.72 -4.39 -0.18
CA THR A 123 4.59 -3.21 -0.15
C THR A 123 4.15 -2.16 0.86
N SER A 124 3.16 -2.49 1.68
CA SER A 124 2.60 -1.62 2.71
C SER A 124 3.67 -1.07 3.65
N ALA A 125 3.63 0.23 3.96
CA ALA A 125 4.74 0.90 4.63
C ALA A 125 5.01 0.40 6.07
N PHE A 126 3.96 0.03 6.81
CA PHE A 126 4.05 -0.19 8.27
C PHE A 126 3.39 -1.48 8.77
N LEU A 127 2.77 -2.27 7.88
CA LEU A 127 2.07 -3.49 8.27
C LEU A 127 3.04 -4.67 8.45
N PRO A 128 2.69 -5.68 9.28
CA PRO A 128 3.49 -6.89 9.43
C PRO A 128 3.58 -7.68 8.11
N ASP A 129 4.58 -8.54 8.00
CA ASP A 129 4.77 -9.46 6.87
C ASP A 129 3.65 -10.50 6.72
N THR A 130 2.96 -10.82 7.83
CA THR A 130 1.77 -11.70 7.87
C THR A 130 0.62 -11.23 7.00
N VAL A 131 0.64 -9.99 6.50
CA VAL A 131 -0.35 -9.49 5.51
C VAL A 131 -0.36 -10.34 4.24
N ASN A 132 0.81 -10.78 3.75
CA ASN A 132 0.87 -11.64 2.56
C ASN A 132 0.04 -12.91 2.75
N GLN A 133 0.30 -13.63 3.84
CA GLN A 133 -0.41 -14.85 4.18
C GLN A 133 -1.92 -14.59 4.35
N GLY A 134 -2.30 -13.56 5.11
CA GLY A 134 -3.69 -13.24 5.35
C GLY A 134 -4.48 -12.90 4.07
N VAL A 135 -3.88 -12.16 3.13
CA VAL A 135 -4.51 -11.87 1.83
C VAL A 135 -4.72 -13.15 1.03
N LEU A 136 -3.70 -14.02 0.93
CA LEU A 136 -3.77 -15.25 0.14
C LEU A 136 -4.82 -16.22 0.70
N GLU A 137 -4.83 -16.44 2.02
CA GLU A 137 -5.81 -17.32 2.68
C GLU A 137 -7.25 -16.84 2.48
N LYS A 138 -7.50 -15.55 2.70
CA LYS A 138 -8.83 -14.94 2.47
C LYS A 138 -9.21 -14.95 0.99
N ALA A 139 -8.24 -14.85 0.09
CA ALA A 139 -8.47 -15.01 -1.34
C ALA A 139 -8.78 -16.48 -1.74
N GLY A 140 -8.54 -17.45 -0.85
CA GLY A 140 -8.73 -18.87 -1.10
C GLY A 140 -7.56 -19.50 -1.87
N LEU A 141 -6.38 -18.87 -1.82
CA LEU A 141 -5.12 -19.38 -2.33
C LEU A 141 -4.32 -20.06 -1.21
N SER A 142 -3.41 -20.95 -1.57
CA SER A 142 -2.53 -21.64 -0.60
C SER A 142 -1.24 -20.83 -0.45
N PRO A 143 -0.94 -20.26 0.74
CA PRO A 143 0.29 -19.51 0.96
C PRO A 143 1.56 -20.33 0.67
N ASP A 144 1.54 -21.64 0.93
CA ASP A 144 2.67 -22.55 0.68
C ASP A 144 2.98 -22.76 -0.81
N GLN A 145 2.07 -22.35 -1.71
CA GLN A 145 2.20 -22.53 -3.16
C GLN A 145 2.53 -21.22 -3.89
N VAL A 146 2.49 -20.09 -3.19
CA VAL A 146 2.73 -18.75 -3.74
C VAL A 146 4.00 -18.22 -3.10
N TYR A 147 4.98 -17.83 -3.90
CA TYR A 147 6.15 -17.15 -3.36
C TYR A 147 5.74 -15.78 -2.82
N THR A 148 6.10 -15.48 -1.57
CA THR A 148 5.76 -14.19 -0.95
C THR A 148 7.01 -13.42 -0.55
N ARG A 149 6.89 -12.09 -0.55
CA ARG A 149 7.92 -11.18 -0.04
C ARG A 149 7.27 -9.89 0.43
N SER A 150 7.88 -9.22 1.40
CA SER A 150 7.44 -7.90 1.87
C SER A 150 8.49 -6.84 1.59
N TYR A 151 8.08 -5.72 1.01
CA TYR A 151 8.94 -4.53 0.83
C TYR A 151 8.45 -3.43 1.77
N ARG A 152 9.34 -2.91 2.62
CA ARG A 152 9.03 -1.85 3.58
C ARG A 152 9.81 -0.58 3.25
N TYR A 153 9.67 -0.11 2.00
CA TYR A 153 10.40 1.04 1.45
C TYR A 153 9.52 2.30 1.31
N ALA A 154 8.49 2.42 2.15
CA ALA A 154 7.52 3.50 2.10
C ALA A 154 7.03 3.71 0.65
N CYS A 155 7.00 4.97 0.18
CA CYS A 155 6.52 5.33 -1.15
C CYS A 155 7.27 4.66 -2.34
N ALA A 156 8.45 4.08 -2.10
CA ALA A 156 9.23 3.41 -3.13
C ALA A 156 9.00 1.88 -3.21
N GLY A 157 8.18 1.30 -2.33
CA GLY A 157 8.01 -0.16 -2.20
C GLY A 157 7.56 -0.82 -3.50
N ALA A 158 6.44 -0.37 -4.08
CA ALA A 158 5.85 -0.97 -5.28
C ALA A 158 6.78 -0.90 -6.51
N VAL A 159 7.44 0.24 -6.74
CA VAL A 159 8.37 0.39 -7.88
C VAL A 159 9.64 -0.45 -7.70
N SER A 160 10.13 -0.57 -6.47
CA SER A 160 11.30 -1.41 -6.17
C SER A 160 10.98 -2.89 -6.38
N ALA A 161 9.84 -3.35 -5.87
CA ALA A 161 9.35 -4.72 -6.10
C ALA A 161 9.16 -5.01 -7.59
N PHE A 162 8.61 -4.06 -8.35
CA PHE A 162 8.43 -4.20 -9.79
C PHE A 162 9.76 -4.38 -10.51
N ILE A 163 10.77 -3.56 -10.19
CA ILE A 163 12.11 -3.65 -10.80
C ILE A 163 12.81 -4.95 -10.40
N ASP A 164 12.73 -5.37 -9.14
CA ASP A 164 13.28 -6.64 -8.66
C ASP A 164 12.70 -7.82 -9.46
N CYS A 165 11.37 -7.87 -9.59
CA CYS A 165 10.70 -8.92 -10.36
C CYS A 165 11.06 -8.93 -11.85
N LEU A 166 11.26 -7.75 -12.46
CA LEU A 166 11.72 -7.68 -13.84
C LEU A 166 13.19 -8.06 -14.00
N SER A 167 14.00 -7.92 -12.95
CA SER A 167 15.45 -8.16 -13.00
C SER A 167 15.81 -9.61 -12.73
N ASP A 168 14.93 -10.38 -12.06
CA ASP A 168 15.14 -11.80 -11.77
C ASP A 168 14.75 -12.70 -12.98
N PRO A 169 15.71 -13.40 -13.62
CA PRO A 169 15.42 -14.32 -14.71
C PRO A 169 14.48 -15.47 -14.33
N ALA A 170 14.46 -15.89 -13.06
CA ALA A 170 13.59 -16.96 -12.58
C ALA A 170 12.11 -16.53 -12.57
N MET A 171 11.83 -15.23 -12.51
CA MET A 171 10.48 -14.67 -12.49
C MET A 171 9.91 -14.41 -13.89
N GLN A 172 10.68 -14.67 -14.96
CA GLN A 172 10.35 -14.18 -16.30
C GLN A 172 8.93 -14.55 -16.80
N ASN A 173 8.44 -15.74 -16.42
CA ASN A 173 7.11 -16.22 -16.80
C ASN A 173 6.12 -16.28 -15.62
N ALA A 174 6.49 -15.74 -14.45
CA ALA A 174 5.65 -15.77 -13.26
C ALA A 174 4.45 -14.82 -13.38
N ARG A 175 3.32 -15.23 -12.84
CA ARG A 175 2.13 -14.42 -12.59
C ARG A 175 2.33 -13.69 -11.27
N ILE A 176 2.71 -12.42 -11.36
CA ILE A 176 3.12 -11.63 -10.20
C ILE A 176 2.02 -10.65 -9.85
N VAL A 177 1.72 -10.53 -8.56
CA VAL A 177 0.88 -9.47 -8.01
C VAL A 177 1.67 -8.69 -6.96
N ILE A 178 1.80 -7.39 -7.16
CA ILE A 178 2.35 -6.44 -6.17
C ILE A 178 1.18 -5.67 -5.57
N ALA A 179 1.06 -5.70 -4.26
CA ALA A 179 0.03 -5.04 -3.48
C ALA A 179 0.63 -3.87 -2.69
N ALA A 180 0.06 -2.68 -2.85
CA ALA A 180 0.25 -1.54 -1.97
C ALA A 180 -1.04 -1.38 -1.17
N LEU A 181 -1.06 -1.84 0.09
CA LEU A 181 -2.24 -1.85 0.94
C LEU A 181 -2.02 -0.87 2.09
N GLU A 182 -2.30 0.41 1.84
CA GLU A 182 -1.87 1.49 2.73
C GLU A 182 -3.05 2.05 3.55
N PRO A 183 -3.26 1.60 4.81
CA PRO A 183 -4.25 2.16 5.73
C PRO A 183 -3.64 3.30 6.58
N LEU A 184 -3.03 4.29 5.93
CA LEU A 184 -2.21 5.31 6.60
C LEU A 184 -3.00 6.28 7.49
N SER A 185 -4.31 6.39 7.32
CA SER A 185 -5.17 7.17 8.22
C SER A 185 -5.09 6.69 9.68
N HIS A 186 -4.77 5.40 9.91
CA HIS A 186 -4.54 4.85 11.25
C HIS A 186 -3.26 5.36 11.93
N LEU A 187 -2.33 5.93 11.18
CA LEU A 187 -1.13 6.57 11.73
C LEU A 187 -1.40 8.02 12.16
N CYS A 188 -2.58 8.55 11.86
CA CYS A 188 -2.95 9.90 12.23
C CYS A 188 -3.53 9.94 13.66
N ALA A 189 -2.68 10.31 14.63
CA ALA A 189 -3.09 10.52 16.01
C ALA A 189 -3.80 11.89 16.20
N PRO A 190 -4.64 12.07 17.24
CA PRO A 190 -5.30 13.34 17.53
C PRO A 190 -4.36 14.55 17.55
N GLU A 191 -3.14 14.39 18.04
CA GLU A 191 -2.12 15.44 18.11
C GLU A 191 -1.74 15.96 16.72
N HIS A 192 -1.80 15.11 15.70
CA HIS A 192 -1.50 15.52 14.33
C HIS A 192 -2.52 16.52 13.78
N PHE A 193 -3.73 16.55 14.34
CA PHE A 193 -4.82 17.43 13.93
C PHE A 193 -4.89 18.71 14.78
N SER A 194 -4.36 18.70 16.00
CA SER A 194 -4.52 19.82 16.95
C SER A 194 -3.38 20.83 16.95
N GLN A 195 -2.30 20.59 16.19
CA GLN A 195 -1.09 21.43 16.14
C GLN A 195 -0.72 21.82 14.70
N LEU A 196 -0.29 23.08 14.51
CA LEU A 196 0.13 23.59 13.21
C LEU A 196 1.36 22.87 12.65
N GLU A 197 2.28 22.46 13.53
CA GLU A 197 3.53 21.80 13.17
C GLU A 197 3.30 20.43 12.54
N THR A 198 2.16 19.80 12.84
CA THR A 198 1.85 18.42 12.45
C THR A 198 0.67 18.29 11.51
N ILE A 199 -0.13 19.35 11.29
CA ILE A 199 -1.32 19.31 10.43
C ILE A 199 -1.02 18.88 8.99
N ALA A 200 0.23 19.02 8.54
CA ALA A 200 0.70 18.51 7.25
C ALA A 200 0.57 16.98 7.12
N ILE A 201 0.70 16.21 8.21
CA ILE A 201 0.63 14.73 8.21
C ILE A 201 -0.74 14.24 7.71
N PRO A 202 -1.88 14.57 8.36
CA PRO A 202 -3.19 14.16 7.87
C PRO A 202 -3.62 14.93 6.61
N SER A 203 -2.87 15.97 6.22
CA SER A 203 -3.06 16.68 4.94
C SER A 203 -2.41 15.99 3.76
N ILE A 204 -1.49 15.03 3.99
CA ILE A 204 -0.76 14.28 2.95
C ILE A 204 -1.20 12.82 2.95
N PHE A 205 -1.28 12.21 4.14
CA PHE A 205 -1.52 10.77 4.25
C PHE A 205 -3.02 10.44 4.34
N GLY A 206 -3.39 9.39 3.64
CA GLY A 206 -4.72 8.78 3.65
C GLY A 206 -4.63 7.34 3.15
N ASP A 207 -5.78 6.71 3.01
CA ASP A 207 -5.88 5.31 2.68
C ASP A 207 -5.96 5.07 1.17
N ALA A 208 -5.20 4.10 0.70
CA ALA A 208 -5.26 3.63 -0.66
C ALA A 208 -4.82 2.17 -0.74
N HIS A 209 -5.58 1.35 -1.46
CA HIS A 209 -5.25 -0.05 -1.68
C HIS A 209 -5.22 -0.32 -3.17
N THR A 210 -4.08 -0.78 -3.69
CA THR A 210 -3.88 -1.02 -5.12
C THR A 210 -3.09 -2.30 -5.33
N LEU A 211 -3.54 -3.13 -6.28
CA LEU A 211 -2.83 -4.30 -6.76
C LEU A 211 -2.45 -4.09 -8.23
N LEU A 212 -1.20 -4.45 -8.52
CA LEU A 212 -0.58 -4.45 -9.83
C LEU A 212 -0.28 -5.90 -10.22
N ALA A 213 -0.90 -6.40 -11.29
CA ALA A 213 -0.67 -7.75 -11.81
C ALA A 213 0.00 -7.74 -13.17
N PHE A 214 1.08 -8.50 -13.32
CA PHE A 214 1.87 -8.54 -14.54
C PHE A 214 2.67 -9.84 -14.69
N THR A 215 3.18 -10.08 -15.90
CA THR A 215 4.15 -11.13 -16.19
C THR A 215 5.38 -10.48 -16.80
N PRO A 216 6.60 -10.68 -16.24
CA PRO A 216 7.79 -9.97 -16.70
C PRO A 216 8.14 -10.13 -18.19
N ASN A 217 7.79 -11.26 -18.81
CA ASN A 217 8.04 -11.51 -20.23
C ASN A 217 7.36 -10.54 -21.21
N HIS A 218 6.38 -9.75 -20.76
CA HIS A 218 5.78 -8.68 -21.55
C HIS A 218 6.61 -7.40 -21.57
N PHE A 219 7.70 -7.31 -20.79
CA PHE A 219 8.53 -6.13 -20.67
C PHE A 219 9.91 -6.37 -21.29
N HIS A 220 10.31 -5.45 -22.17
CA HIS A 220 11.68 -5.34 -22.63
C HIS A 220 12.26 -4.02 -22.12
N LEU A 221 12.98 -4.08 -21.01
CA LEU A 221 13.64 -2.91 -20.43
C LEU A 221 15.11 -2.90 -20.81
N GLU A 222 15.57 -1.81 -21.44
CA GLU A 222 16.98 -1.60 -21.77
C GLU A 222 17.84 -1.43 -20.51
N ASN A 223 17.28 -0.82 -19.46
CA ASN A 223 17.93 -0.63 -18.17
C ASN A 223 16.94 -0.92 -17.03
N LYS A 224 17.36 -1.76 -16.07
CA LYS A 224 16.61 -2.09 -14.86
C LYS A 224 17.46 -1.68 -13.68
N GLN A 225 17.17 -0.53 -13.07
CA GLN A 225 17.98 0.00 -11.97
C GLN A 225 17.12 0.70 -10.93
N VAL A 226 17.45 0.50 -9.65
CA VAL A 226 16.96 1.27 -8.51
C VAL A 226 18.12 2.15 -8.02
N LEU A 227 17.96 3.47 -8.13
CA LEU A 227 18.89 4.42 -7.54
C LEU A 227 18.36 4.88 -6.19
N VAL A 228 19.08 4.54 -5.12
CA VAL A 228 18.80 5.03 -3.78
C VAL A 228 19.66 6.27 -3.53
N GLN A 229 18.99 7.41 -3.38
CA GLN A 229 19.63 8.69 -3.09
C GLN A 229 19.08 9.24 -1.76
N PRO A 230 19.93 9.41 -0.73
CA PRO A 230 19.52 10.12 0.47
C PRO A 230 19.34 11.60 0.14
N ASP A 231 18.17 12.16 0.43
CA ASP A 231 17.82 13.56 0.20
C ASP A 231 17.83 14.40 1.49
N GLY A 232 18.14 13.78 2.63
CA GLY A 232 18.02 14.42 3.94
C GLY A 232 16.57 14.63 4.40
N GLY A 233 15.63 13.91 3.79
CA GLY A 233 14.20 14.01 4.04
C GLY A 233 13.82 13.90 5.52
N VAL A 234 12.74 14.61 5.88
CA VAL A 234 12.27 14.77 7.27
C VAL A 234 11.68 13.47 7.82
N ILE A 235 11.18 12.59 6.93
CA ILE A 235 10.57 11.31 7.30
C ILE A 235 11.66 10.23 7.29
N LYS A 236 12.26 9.99 8.45
CA LYS A 236 13.22 8.89 8.66
C LYS A 236 12.46 7.60 8.94
N VAL A 237 11.95 6.95 7.90
CA VAL A 237 11.49 5.55 8.04
C VAL A 237 12.74 4.68 8.09
N LYS A 238 12.86 3.79 9.09
CA LYS A 238 13.90 2.77 9.08
C LYS A 238 13.65 1.85 7.88
N THR A 239 14.28 2.12 6.76
CA THR A 239 14.18 1.31 5.55
C THR A 239 14.89 0.00 5.82
N LEU A 240 14.13 -1.05 6.09
CA LEU A 240 14.68 -2.40 6.18
C LEU A 240 14.78 -2.94 4.77
N TYR A 241 15.93 -2.75 4.13
CA TYR A 241 16.26 -3.38 2.86
C TYR A 241 16.39 -4.90 3.04
N ASN A 242 15.26 -5.59 3.09
CA ASN A 242 15.25 -7.03 3.26
C ASN A 242 15.48 -7.69 1.89
N PHE A 243 16.74 -8.01 1.59
CA PHE A 243 17.12 -8.68 0.34
C PHE A 243 16.94 -10.21 0.38
N GLN A 244 16.78 -10.83 1.57
CA GLN A 244 16.32 -12.22 1.75
C GLN A 244 15.68 -12.48 3.15
N GLU A 245 14.57 -13.22 3.20
CA GLU A 245 13.84 -13.64 4.41
C GLU A 245 14.56 -14.65 5.34
N THR A 246 15.88 -14.82 5.23
CA THR A 246 16.66 -15.70 6.11
C THR A 246 17.91 -15.00 6.61
N PHE A 247 17.95 -14.79 7.93
CA PHE A 247 18.94 -14.04 8.71
C PHE A 247 20.40 -14.57 8.68
N SER A 248 20.83 -15.31 7.66
CA SER A 248 22.06 -16.12 7.74
C SER A 248 23.23 -15.73 6.84
N GLU A 249 23.09 -14.80 5.88
CA GLU A 249 24.22 -14.41 5.02
C GLU A 249 24.36 -12.88 4.88
N PRO A 250 25.58 -12.34 4.79
CA PRO A 250 25.80 -10.91 4.65
C PRO A 250 25.18 -10.38 3.34
N ASP A 251 24.46 -9.26 3.46
CA ASP A 251 23.69 -8.60 2.40
C ASP A 251 24.54 -8.35 1.15
N THR A 252 24.38 -9.19 0.12
CA THR A 252 24.81 -8.79 -1.22
C THR A 252 23.71 -7.94 -1.85
N ILE A 253 23.98 -6.65 -1.96
CA ILE A 253 23.14 -5.71 -2.69
C ILE A 253 22.98 -6.24 -4.14
N PRO A 254 21.75 -6.43 -4.65
CA PRO A 254 21.57 -6.88 -6.03
C PRO A 254 22.18 -5.91 -7.04
N ASP A 255 22.72 -6.42 -8.15
CA ASP A 255 23.44 -5.62 -9.17
C ASP A 255 22.63 -4.46 -9.76
N HIS A 256 21.29 -4.55 -9.72
CA HIS A 256 20.39 -3.50 -10.18
C HIS A 256 20.17 -2.38 -9.16
N TYR A 257 20.69 -2.47 -7.93
CA TYR A 257 20.68 -1.36 -6.97
C TYR A 257 21.96 -0.54 -7.07
N ARG A 258 21.81 0.79 -7.02
CA ARG A 258 22.91 1.74 -6.90
C ARG A 258 22.62 2.69 -5.74
N PHE A 259 23.64 2.97 -4.95
CA PHE A 259 23.58 3.94 -3.85
C PHE A 259 24.46 5.12 -4.21
N ALA A 260 23.89 6.34 -4.23
CA ALA A 260 24.61 7.54 -4.68
C ALA A 260 25.88 7.84 -3.86
N ASN A 261 25.96 7.36 -2.61
CA ASN A 261 27.08 7.58 -1.67
C ASN A 261 27.65 6.27 -1.08
N ASN A 262 27.61 5.14 -1.80
CA ASN A 262 28.01 3.81 -1.26
C ASN A 262 27.24 3.39 0.01
N GLY A 263 26.05 3.96 0.26
CA GLY A 263 25.25 3.67 1.46
C GLY A 263 25.55 4.53 2.68
N GLU A 264 26.41 5.55 2.59
CA GLU A 264 26.61 6.51 3.69
C GLU A 264 25.48 7.57 3.69
N GLY A 265 24.64 7.53 4.73
CA GLY A 265 23.52 8.45 4.99
C GLY A 265 22.90 8.23 6.36
#